data_AF-W6QJW1-F1
#
_entry.id   AF-W6QJW1-F1
#
_cell.length_a   1.000
_cell.length_b   1.000
_cell.length_c   1.000
_cell.angle_alpha   90.00
_cell.angle_beta   90.00
_cell.angle_gamma   90.00
#
_symmetry.space_group_name_H-M   'P 1'
#
loop_
_entity.id
_entity.type
_entity.pdbx_description
1 polymer ?
#
loop_
_entity_poly.entity_id
_entity_poly.type
_entity_poly.pdbx_seq_one_letter_code
_entity_poly.pdbx_strand_id
1 'polypeptide(L)'
;MWKPSERLMDTIRHYASFPATGVSLRQMVQFGDRPSTGTLFRASQFLSEELPIRLAHRVQDLGELPDGLSEMPSIKKVQDWYAQSFEEIIALPRPTLTQEVKARLLRPGRMNGPSKILSETTQNPSVREGQYRSSVTASNGNGVARSPAASGRRYFFPSDDRGNWPPELNDYNQRFAKTLQQIKRRHDGVVTTVAQGILEWKRARQRMQIDSTIQSFLDRFYMSRIGIRMLIGQHIALTEQTHVKHPNYVGIICTKTNVRDIALEAIENARFVCEDYYGLFESPKVQLVCKEDLNFMYVPGHLSHMLFETLKNSLRAVVEAHGADKDEFPVTKVIVAEGKEDITIKISDEGGGIPRSSIPLVWTYMYTTVEQTPNLDPDFDKNDFKAPMAGFGYGLPVSRLYARYFGGDLKLISMEGYGTDVYLHLNRLSSSSEPLQ
;
A
#
# COMPACT_ATOMS: atom_id res chain seq x y z
N MET A 1 12.25 -6.50 -26.10
CA MET A 1 12.34 -5.65 -24.89
C MET A 1 11.72 -4.32 -25.24
N TRP A 2 10.66 -3.91 -24.52
CA TRP A 2 10.00 -2.61 -24.72
C TRP A 2 11.00 -1.48 -24.40
N LYS A 3 10.93 -0.36 -25.11
CA LYS A 3 11.77 0.83 -24.86
C LYS A 3 10.92 2.08 -24.98
N PRO A 4 11.06 3.06 -24.07
CA PRO A 4 10.30 4.30 -24.15
C PRO A 4 10.75 5.12 -25.36
N SER A 5 9.79 5.70 -26.08
CA SER A 5 10.08 6.70 -27.10
C SER A 5 10.43 8.05 -26.46
N GLU A 6 11.19 8.90 -27.16
CA GLU A 6 11.54 10.24 -26.67
C GLU A 6 10.29 11.09 -26.40
N ARG A 7 9.30 11.02 -27.29
CA ARG A 7 7.98 11.68 -27.14
C ARG A 7 7.22 11.21 -25.90
N LEU A 8 7.31 9.92 -25.57
CA LEU A 8 6.70 9.37 -24.38
C LEU A 8 7.35 9.96 -23.11
N MET A 9 8.68 10.07 -23.09
CA MET A 9 9.41 10.65 -21.96
C MET A 9 9.08 12.13 -21.75
N ASP A 10 8.91 12.91 -22.83
CA ASP A 10 8.48 14.31 -22.71
C ASP A 10 7.04 14.43 -22.18
N THR A 11 6.17 13.52 -22.60
CA THR A 11 4.80 13.45 -22.06
C THR A 11 4.83 13.09 -20.58
N ILE A 12 5.66 12.13 -20.16
CA ILE A 12 5.84 11.77 -18.75
C ILE A 12 6.32 12.98 -17.93
N ARG A 13 7.32 13.74 -18.41
CA ARG A 13 7.79 14.96 -17.74
C ARG A 13 6.69 16.00 -17.57
N HIS A 14 5.83 16.17 -18.58
CA HIS A 14 4.67 17.05 -18.49
C HIS A 14 3.71 16.60 -17.38
N TYR A 15 3.38 15.30 -17.33
CA TYR A 15 2.47 14.76 -16.31
C TYR A 15 3.05 14.83 -14.90
N ALA A 16 4.36 14.69 -14.74
CA ALA A 16 5.05 14.79 -13.46
C ALA A 16 5.10 16.24 -12.89
N SER A 17 4.67 17.23 -13.66
CA SER A 17 4.53 18.61 -13.15
C SER A 17 3.23 18.84 -12.37
N PHE A 18 2.24 17.96 -12.52
CA PHE A 18 0.94 18.12 -11.86
C PHE A 18 0.95 17.54 -10.44
N PRO A 19 0.29 18.19 -9.46
CA PRO A 19 0.16 17.63 -8.13
C PRO A 19 -0.78 16.41 -8.11
N ALA A 20 -0.45 15.40 -7.32
CA ALA A 20 -1.31 14.24 -7.11
C ALA A 20 -2.47 14.57 -6.13
N THR A 21 -3.62 13.93 -6.31
CA THR A 21 -4.83 14.17 -5.51
C THR A 21 -5.01 13.10 -4.43
N GLY A 22 -5.05 13.50 -3.16
CA GLY A 22 -5.15 12.58 -2.02
C GLY A 22 -6.55 12.03 -1.81
N VAL A 23 -6.65 10.74 -1.51
CA VAL A 23 -7.92 10.05 -1.23
C VAL A 23 -7.88 9.36 0.14
N SER A 24 -8.92 9.53 0.96
CA SER A 24 -9.07 8.82 2.24
C SER A 24 -9.91 7.54 2.12
N LEU A 25 -9.76 6.60 3.07
CA LEU A 25 -10.59 5.38 3.14
C LEU A 25 -12.09 5.71 3.12
N ARG A 26 -12.50 6.72 3.90
CA ARG A 26 -13.88 7.16 3.97
C ARG A 26 -14.41 7.63 2.61
N GLN A 27 -13.61 8.35 1.83
CA GLN A 27 -13.99 8.77 0.48
C GLN A 27 -14.12 7.56 -0.48
N MET A 28 -13.20 6.60 -0.39
CA MET A 28 -13.26 5.37 -1.21
C MET A 28 -14.51 4.53 -0.92
N VAL A 29 -14.89 4.41 0.36
CA VAL A 29 -16.10 3.66 0.77
C VAL A 29 -17.38 4.38 0.37
N GLN A 30 -17.48 5.69 0.62
CA GLN A 30 -18.66 6.47 0.24
C GLN A 30 -18.96 6.43 -1.25
N PHE A 31 -17.93 6.28 -2.06
CA PHE A 31 -18.04 6.13 -3.50
C PHE A 31 -18.46 4.71 -3.93
N GLY A 32 -17.94 3.68 -3.26
CA GLY A 32 -18.14 2.29 -3.66
C GLY A 32 -19.32 1.57 -3.00
N ASP A 33 -20.01 2.16 -2.03
CA ASP A 33 -21.11 1.52 -1.27
C ASP A 33 -22.26 1.02 -2.15
N ARG A 34 -22.52 1.71 -3.28
CA ARG A 34 -23.50 1.29 -4.30
C ARG A 34 -22.91 1.48 -5.70
N PRO A 35 -22.14 0.51 -6.21
CA PRO A 35 -21.52 0.65 -7.52
C PRO A 35 -22.60 0.57 -8.60
N SER A 36 -22.73 1.64 -9.37
CA SER A 36 -23.52 1.70 -10.60
C SER A 36 -22.60 1.91 -11.80
N THR A 37 -23.09 1.66 -13.02
CA THR A 37 -22.30 1.92 -14.23
C THR A 37 -21.82 3.37 -14.32
N GLY A 38 -22.66 4.33 -13.92
CA GLY A 38 -22.32 5.75 -13.87
C GLY A 38 -21.29 6.10 -12.81
N THR A 39 -21.44 5.52 -11.61
CA THR A 39 -20.47 5.71 -10.51
C THR A 39 -19.13 5.08 -10.89
N LEU A 40 -19.09 3.81 -11.33
CA LEU A 40 -17.88 3.15 -11.81
C LEU A 40 -17.18 3.95 -12.91
N PHE A 41 -17.94 4.52 -13.86
CA PHE A 41 -17.38 5.36 -14.91
C PHE A 41 -16.72 6.63 -14.36
N ARG A 42 -17.32 7.31 -13.37
CA ARG A 42 -16.67 8.45 -12.71
C ARG A 42 -15.36 8.05 -12.02
N ALA A 43 -15.29 6.84 -11.47
CA ALA A 43 -14.04 6.30 -10.92
C ALA A 43 -13.02 6.05 -12.03
N SER A 44 -13.43 5.43 -13.14
CA SER A 44 -12.57 5.23 -14.31
C SER A 44 -12.02 6.56 -14.82
N GLN A 45 -12.85 7.61 -14.88
CA GLN A 45 -12.43 8.95 -15.28
C GLN A 45 -11.39 9.53 -14.32
N PHE A 46 -11.67 9.51 -13.01
CA PHE A 46 -10.71 9.96 -11.99
C PHE A 46 -9.37 9.23 -12.12
N LEU A 47 -9.39 7.89 -12.20
CA LEU A 47 -8.17 7.10 -12.29
C LEU A 47 -7.43 7.27 -13.61
N SER A 48 -8.14 7.48 -14.72
CA SER A 48 -7.52 7.76 -16.02
C SER A 48 -6.78 9.10 -16.07
N GLU A 49 -7.02 9.99 -15.10
CA GLU A 49 -6.37 11.29 -14.96
C GLU A 49 -5.33 11.27 -13.84
N GLU A 50 -5.63 10.61 -12.71
CA GLU A 50 -4.78 10.56 -11.53
C GLU A 50 -3.64 9.53 -11.63
N LEU A 51 -3.89 8.32 -12.17
CA LEU A 51 -2.85 7.29 -12.26
C LEU A 51 -1.68 7.71 -13.15
N PRO A 52 -1.88 8.33 -14.34
CA PRO A 52 -0.76 8.83 -15.15
C PRO A 52 0.13 9.81 -14.39
N ILE A 53 -0.42 10.71 -13.58
CA ILE A 53 0.36 11.65 -12.76
C ILE A 53 1.23 10.88 -11.75
N ARG A 54 0.63 9.95 -11.00
CA ARG A 54 1.37 9.15 -9.99
C ARG A 54 2.45 8.27 -10.63
N LEU A 55 2.16 7.64 -11.77
CA LEU A 55 3.13 6.84 -12.52
C LEU A 55 4.26 7.71 -13.07
N ALA A 56 3.96 8.90 -13.60
CA ALA A 56 4.95 9.83 -14.11
C ALA A 56 5.94 10.29 -13.03
N HIS A 57 5.45 10.62 -11.83
CA HIS A 57 6.32 10.88 -10.69
C HIS A 57 7.24 9.70 -10.37
N ARG A 58 6.79 8.44 -10.52
CA ARG A 58 7.67 7.25 -10.29
C ARG A 58 8.76 7.13 -11.35
N VAL A 59 8.43 7.38 -12.61
CA VAL A 59 9.42 7.33 -13.71
C VAL A 59 10.50 8.39 -13.50
N GLN A 60 10.11 9.61 -13.14
CA GLN A 60 11.05 10.70 -12.86
C GLN A 60 11.91 10.39 -11.63
N ASP A 61 11.27 10.03 -10.51
CA ASP A 61 11.96 9.65 -9.27
C ASP A 61 13.03 8.58 -9.50
N LEU A 62 12.69 7.49 -10.22
CA LEU A 62 13.64 6.41 -10.52
C LEU A 62 14.79 6.85 -11.43
N GLY A 63 14.56 7.83 -12.31
CA GLY A 63 15.58 8.41 -13.20
C GLY A 63 16.52 9.38 -12.49
N GLU A 64 16.05 10.05 -11.44
CA GLU A 64 16.82 11.01 -10.63
C GLU A 64 17.53 10.37 -9.43
N LEU A 65 17.50 9.04 -9.33
CA LEU A 65 18.16 8.30 -8.26
C LEU A 65 19.67 8.63 -8.21
N PRO A 66 20.19 9.04 -7.04
CA PRO A 66 21.54 9.55 -6.94
C PRO A 66 22.59 8.47 -7.16
N ASP A 67 23.81 8.95 -7.39
CA ASP A 67 25.02 8.16 -7.44
C ASP A 67 24.89 6.92 -8.35
N GLY A 68 24.32 7.07 -9.56
CA GLY A 68 24.25 6.00 -10.55
C GLY A 68 23.40 4.79 -10.14
N LEU A 69 22.60 4.87 -9.07
CA LEU A 69 21.62 3.83 -8.73
C LEU A 69 20.53 3.74 -9.83
N SER A 70 20.20 4.87 -10.47
CA SER A 70 19.34 4.92 -11.67
C SER A 70 19.85 4.03 -12.80
N GLU A 71 21.17 3.82 -12.87
CA GLU A 71 21.81 3.10 -13.97
C GLU A 71 21.73 1.58 -13.84
N MET A 72 21.35 1.07 -12.66
CA MET A 72 21.30 -0.36 -12.39
C MET A 72 20.23 -1.06 -13.26
N PRO A 73 20.55 -2.22 -13.88
CA PRO A 73 19.63 -2.92 -14.77
C PRO A 73 18.25 -3.18 -14.15
N SER A 74 18.20 -3.56 -12.87
CA SER A 74 16.95 -3.81 -12.17
C SER A 74 16.14 -2.54 -11.91
N ILE A 75 16.80 -1.39 -11.67
CA ILE A 75 16.12 -0.10 -11.50
C ILE A 75 15.55 0.40 -12.84
N LYS A 76 16.31 0.30 -13.93
CA LYS A 76 15.82 0.61 -15.28
C LYS A 76 14.62 -0.25 -15.68
N LYS A 77 14.68 -1.55 -15.38
CA LYS A 77 13.54 -2.46 -15.63
C LYS A 77 12.26 -2.01 -14.92
N VAL A 78 12.37 -1.56 -13.66
CA VAL A 78 11.22 -1.03 -12.92
C VAL A 78 10.75 0.30 -13.51
N GLN A 79 11.67 1.18 -13.89
CA GLN A 79 11.34 2.45 -14.57
C GLN A 79 10.57 2.20 -15.87
N ASP A 80 11.01 1.23 -16.68
CA ASP A 80 10.34 0.82 -17.91
C ASP A 80 8.93 0.27 -17.64
N TRP A 81 8.74 -0.51 -16.58
CA TRP A 81 7.40 -0.97 -16.18
C TRP A 81 6.45 0.17 -15.85
N TYR A 82 6.93 1.22 -15.17
CA TYR A 82 6.13 2.41 -14.89
C TYR A 82 5.82 3.20 -16.17
N ALA A 83 6.81 3.39 -17.04
CA ALA A 83 6.64 4.13 -18.30
C ALA A 83 5.70 3.39 -19.28
N GLN A 84 5.81 2.07 -19.38
CA GLN A 84 4.88 1.25 -20.16
C GLN A 84 3.45 1.32 -19.61
N SER A 85 3.30 1.26 -18.28
CA SER A 85 1.98 1.34 -17.65
C SER A 85 1.34 2.73 -17.84
N PHE A 86 2.17 3.77 -17.86
CA PHE A 86 1.74 5.13 -18.18
C PHE A 86 1.23 5.20 -19.63
N GLU A 87 2.01 4.70 -20.59
CA GLU A 87 1.64 4.65 -22.02
C GLU A 87 0.29 3.93 -22.25
N GLU A 88 0.11 2.77 -21.62
CA GLU A 88 -1.11 1.96 -21.75
C GLU A 88 -2.37 2.67 -21.22
N ILE A 89 -2.26 3.47 -20.16
CA ILE A 89 -3.40 4.24 -19.63
C ILE A 89 -3.74 5.41 -20.55
N ILE A 90 -2.73 6.17 -21.01
CA ILE A 90 -2.98 7.35 -21.85
C ILE A 90 -3.45 6.98 -23.26
N ALA A 91 -3.04 5.81 -23.77
CA ALA A 91 -3.42 5.32 -25.08
C ALA A 91 -4.85 4.75 -25.09
N LEU A 92 -5.46 4.50 -23.92
CA LEU A 92 -6.79 3.91 -23.85
C LEU A 92 -7.86 4.88 -24.41
N PRO A 93 -8.61 4.50 -25.47
CA PRO A 93 -9.60 5.37 -26.07
C PRO A 93 -10.74 5.70 -25.09
N ARG A 94 -10.97 6.99 -24.83
CA ARG A 94 -12.11 7.48 -24.05
C ARG A 94 -13.40 7.38 -24.88
N PRO A 95 -14.56 7.04 -24.28
CA PRO A 95 -15.81 6.94 -25.02
C PRO A 95 -16.30 8.33 -25.47
N THR A 96 -16.83 8.40 -26.69
CA THR A 96 -17.48 9.61 -27.22
C THR A 96 -18.91 9.70 -26.69
N LEU A 97 -19.08 10.46 -25.60
CA LEU A 97 -20.38 10.66 -24.96
C LEU A 97 -21.11 11.89 -25.50
N THR A 98 -22.44 11.78 -25.68
CA THR A 98 -23.32 12.91 -26.00
C THR A 98 -23.33 13.95 -24.86
N GLN A 99 -23.66 15.21 -25.18
CA GLN A 99 -23.71 16.26 -24.17
C GLN A 99 -24.72 15.97 -23.05
N GLU A 100 -25.83 15.29 -23.38
CA GLU A 100 -26.84 14.87 -22.42
C GLU A 100 -26.31 13.86 -21.40
N VAL A 101 -25.57 12.84 -21.86
CA VAL A 101 -24.97 11.83 -21.00
C VAL A 101 -23.90 12.45 -20.10
N LYS A 102 -23.08 13.37 -20.64
CA LYS A 102 -22.10 14.13 -19.85
C LYS A 102 -22.79 14.98 -18.78
N ALA A 103 -23.88 15.67 -19.12
CA ALA A 103 -24.64 16.47 -18.16
C ALA A 103 -25.27 15.59 -17.06
N ARG A 104 -25.81 14.41 -17.41
CA ARG A 104 -26.34 13.44 -16.45
C ARG A 104 -25.24 12.90 -15.52
N LEU A 105 -24.05 12.62 -16.08
CA LEU A 105 -22.84 12.28 -15.34
C LEU A 105 -22.25 13.44 -14.52
N LEU A 106 -22.80 14.64 -14.54
CA LEU A 106 -22.36 15.75 -13.68
C LEU A 106 -23.44 16.16 -12.65
N ARG A 107 -24.67 15.68 -12.79
CA ARG A 107 -25.74 15.93 -11.82
C ARG A 107 -25.43 15.16 -10.53
N PRO A 108 -25.40 15.81 -9.36
CA PRO A 108 -25.39 15.11 -8.10
C PRO A 108 -26.73 14.39 -7.92
N GLY A 109 -26.70 13.10 -7.58
CA GLY A 109 -27.93 12.37 -7.27
C GLY A 109 -28.74 13.10 -6.19
N ARG A 110 -30.06 13.28 -6.39
CA ARG A 110 -30.94 13.84 -5.35
C ARG A 110 -31.02 12.85 -4.17
N MET A 111 -30.19 13.04 -3.15
CA MET A 111 -30.40 12.39 -1.86
C MET A 111 -31.51 13.14 -1.11
N ASN A 112 -32.58 12.43 -0.72
CA ASN A 112 -33.52 12.92 0.29
C ASN A 112 -32.83 12.81 1.67
N GLY A 113 -32.24 13.91 2.13
CA GLY A 113 -31.52 14.00 3.40
C GLY A 113 -30.46 15.11 3.32
N PRO A 114 -29.95 15.63 4.47
CA PRO A 114 -28.93 16.65 4.45
C PRO A 114 -27.76 16.11 3.63
N SER A 115 -27.34 16.88 2.62
CA SER A 115 -26.15 16.61 1.82
C SER A 115 -25.02 16.31 2.79
N LYS A 116 -24.61 15.05 2.91
CA LYS A 116 -23.39 14.68 3.63
C LYS A 116 -22.24 15.27 2.83
N ILE A 117 -21.97 16.56 3.07
CA ILE A 117 -20.73 17.23 2.71
C ILE A 117 -19.63 16.26 3.14
N LEU A 118 -18.76 15.87 2.20
CA LEU A 118 -17.60 15.05 2.48
C LEU A 118 -16.92 15.65 3.72
N SER A 119 -16.94 14.93 4.84
CA SER A 119 -16.28 15.38 6.07
C SER A 119 -14.83 15.69 5.72
N GLU A 120 -14.34 16.85 6.15
CA GLU A 120 -12.95 17.22 5.88
C GLU A 120 -12.01 16.11 6.34
N THR A 121 -11.05 15.76 5.48
CA THR A 121 -10.01 14.80 5.80
C THR A 121 -9.15 15.37 6.91
N THR A 122 -8.83 14.56 7.91
CA THR A 122 -7.94 14.97 9.01
C THR A 122 -6.48 14.79 8.59
N GLN A 123 -5.58 15.60 9.14
CA GLN A 123 -4.14 15.43 8.90
C GLN A 123 -3.68 14.07 9.42
N ASN A 124 -2.72 13.46 8.73
CA ASN A 124 -2.13 12.19 9.14
C ASN A 124 -1.09 12.44 10.26
N PRO A 125 -1.31 11.96 11.49
CA PRO A 125 -0.43 12.27 12.64
C PRO A 125 0.94 11.57 12.55
N SER A 126 1.06 10.54 11.73
CA SER A 126 2.26 9.69 11.63
C SER A 126 3.25 10.16 10.57
N VAL A 127 2.93 11.26 9.90
CA VAL A 127 3.72 11.85 8.81
C VAL A 127 4.20 13.22 9.25
N ARG A 128 5.50 13.49 9.13
CA ARG A 128 6.05 14.81 9.49
C ARG A 128 5.61 15.86 8.48
N GLU A 129 5.35 17.07 8.96
CA GLU A 129 5.05 18.21 8.08
C GLU A 129 6.22 18.46 7.11
N GLY A 130 5.90 18.62 5.82
CA GLY A 130 6.88 18.79 4.74
C GLY A 130 7.53 17.49 4.24
N GLN A 131 7.27 16.33 4.86
CA GLN A 131 7.81 15.03 4.39
C GLN A 131 7.20 14.61 3.04
N TYR A 132 5.99 15.07 2.75
CA TYR A 132 5.18 14.77 1.57
C TYR A 132 4.43 16.05 1.16
N ARG A 133 4.32 16.41 -0.14
CA ARG A 133 3.68 17.69 -0.56
C ARG A 133 2.20 17.80 -0.17
N SER A 134 1.53 16.68 0.05
CA SER A 134 0.16 16.63 0.57
C SER A 134 -0.01 16.97 2.05
N SER A 135 1.08 17.13 2.81
CA SER A 135 1.03 17.67 4.17
C SER A 135 0.78 19.19 4.10
N VAL A 136 -0.46 19.58 3.80
CA VAL A 136 -0.82 20.99 3.65
C VAL A 136 -0.77 21.67 5.02
N THR A 137 0.02 22.74 5.10
CA THR A 137 -0.03 23.75 6.15
C THR A 137 -1.41 24.39 6.19
N ALA A 138 -2.11 24.28 7.31
CA ALA A 138 -3.30 25.07 7.59
C ALA A 138 -3.03 26.02 8.75
N SER A 139 -2.40 27.16 8.46
CA SER A 139 -2.61 28.40 9.25
C SER A 139 -2.08 29.62 8.50
N ASN A 140 -2.97 30.40 7.88
CA ASN A 140 -3.24 31.79 8.26
C ASN A 140 -4.10 32.55 7.23
N GLY A 141 -5.13 33.22 7.74
CA GLY A 141 -5.51 34.60 7.41
C GLY A 141 -5.89 34.96 5.97
N ASN A 142 -7.18 35.24 5.77
CA ASN A 142 -7.75 36.13 4.75
C ASN A 142 -7.29 35.98 3.29
N GLY A 143 -8.15 35.38 2.47
CA GLY A 143 -8.07 35.55 1.02
C GLY A 143 -8.82 34.45 0.30
N VAL A 144 -9.88 34.82 -0.43
CA VAL A 144 -10.65 33.95 -1.31
C VAL A 144 -9.76 33.46 -2.44
N ALA A 145 -9.04 32.35 -2.22
CA ALA A 145 -8.36 31.58 -3.25
C ALA A 145 -9.01 30.21 -3.31
N ARG A 146 -9.77 29.94 -4.38
CA ARG A 146 -10.34 28.62 -4.67
C ARG A 146 -9.20 27.62 -4.83
N SER A 147 -9.01 26.78 -3.81
CA SER A 147 -8.03 25.71 -3.78
C SER A 147 -8.29 24.65 -4.88
N PRO A 148 -7.26 24.02 -5.48
CA PRO A 148 -7.41 22.93 -6.47
C PRO A 148 -8.22 21.72 -5.96
N ALA A 149 -8.35 21.58 -4.63
CA ALA A 149 -9.18 20.58 -3.96
C ALA A 149 -10.66 20.59 -4.39
N ALA A 150 -11.14 21.68 -4.98
CA ALA A 150 -12.51 21.76 -5.50
C ALA A 150 -12.77 20.84 -6.72
N SER A 151 -11.75 20.45 -7.48
CA SER A 151 -11.91 19.57 -8.65
C SER A 151 -11.99 18.09 -8.23
N GLY A 152 -11.13 17.65 -7.31
CA GLY A 152 -11.18 16.30 -6.72
C GLY A 152 -12.53 15.99 -6.08
N ARG A 153 -13.13 16.97 -5.39
CA ARG A 153 -14.47 16.85 -4.80
C ARG A 153 -15.56 16.49 -5.82
N ARG A 154 -15.39 16.79 -7.12
CA ARG A 154 -16.41 16.52 -8.16
C ARG A 154 -16.52 15.05 -8.57
N TYR A 155 -15.45 14.27 -8.42
CA TYR A 155 -15.46 12.84 -8.77
C TYR A 155 -16.20 11.98 -7.73
N PHE A 156 -16.30 12.47 -6.48
CA PHE A 156 -16.84 11.72 -5.34
C PHE A 156 -18.34 11.93 -5.09
N PHE A 157 -19.08 12.49 -6.05
CA PHE A 157 -20.54 12.56 -5.93
C PHE A 157 -21.18 11.29 -6.52
N PRO A 158 -22.28 10.78 -5.94
CA PRO A 158 -23.11 9.76 -6.59
C PRO A 158 -23.69 10.30 -7.90
N SER A 159 -23.69 9.49 -8.96
CA SER A 159 -24.38 9.83 -10.22
C SER A 159 -25.89 9.64 -10.08
N ASP A 160 -26.68 10.39 -10.86
CA ASP A 160 -28.12 10.13 -10.98
C ASP A 160 -28.36 8.88 -11.83
N ASP A 161 -28.47 7.74 -11.15
CA ASP A 161 -28.64 6.42 -11.76
C ASP A 161 -30.10 6.09 -12.13
N ARG A 162 -30.97 7.10 -12.24
CA ARG A 162 -32.34 6.91 -12.75
C ARG A 162 -32.32 6.61 -14.25
N GLY A 163 -32.38 5.33 -14.60
CA GLY A 163 -32.49 4.83 -15.98
C GLY A 163 -31.20 4.20 -16.51
N ASN A 164 -31.29 3.48 -17.62
CA ASN A 164 -30.15 2.76 -18.19
C ASN A 164 -29.05 3.72 -18.67
N TRP A 165 -27.81 3.32 -18.43
CA TRP A 165 -26.63 4.00 -18.95
C TRP A 165 -26.28 3.45 -20.34
N PRO A 166 -25.69 4.25 -21.24
CA PRO A 166 -25.24 3.77 -22.55
C PRO A 166 -24.24 2.60 -22.41
N PRO A 167 -24.33 1.57 -23.26
CA PRO A 167 -23.46 0.39 -23.18
C PRO A 167 -21.96 0.73 -23.31
N GLU A 168 -21.63 1.84 -23.97
CA GLU A 168 -20.26 2.34 -24.15
C GLU A 168 -19.58 2.67 -22.83
N LEU A 169 -20.34 3.08 -21.80
CA LEU A 169 -19.80 3.33 -20.46
C LEU A 169 -19.37 2.02 -19.78
N ASN A 170 -20.20 0.98 -19.90
CA ASN A 170 -19.88 -0.32 -19.34
C ASN A 170 -18.70 -0.98 -20.07
N ASP A 171 -18.68 -0.89 -21.40
CA ASP A 171 -17.56 -1.37 -22.21
C ASP A 171 -16.24 -0.67 -21.85
N TYR A 172 -16.25 0.66 -21.69
CA TYR A 172 -15.06 1.39 -21.25
C TYR A 172 -14.60 0.95 -19.85
N ASN A 173 -15.52 0.79 -18.88
CA ASN A 173 -15.18 0.33 -17.54
C ASN A 173 -14.51 -1.06 -17.56
N GLN A 174 -15.03 -1.99 -18.36
CA GLN A 174 -14.46 -3.32 -18.50
C GLN A 174 -13.07 -3.29 -19.16
N ARG A 175 -12.91 -2.52 -20.25
CA ARG A 175 -11.61 -2.36 -20.91
C ARG A 175 -10.59 -1.71 -19.98
N PHE A 176 -10.99 -0.66 -19.25
CA PHE A 176 -10.12 0.03 -18.30
C PHE A 176 -9.72 -0.90 -17.14
N ALA A 177 -10.66 -1.64 -16.53
CA ALA A 177 -10.35 -2.60 -15.49
C ALA A 177 -9.38 -3.69 -15.98
N LYS A 178 -9.55 -4.20 -17.20
CA LYS A 178 -8.62 -5.18 -17.81
C LYS A 178 -7.21 -4.60 -17.99
N THR A 179 -7.09 -3.34 -18.44
CA THR A 179 -5.81 -2.64 -18.51
C THR A 179 -5.18 -2.51 -17.11
N LEU A 180 -5.96 -2.11 -16.10
CA LEU A 180 -5.47 -1.99 -14.73
C LEU A 180 -5.03 -3.34 -14.13
N GLN A 181 -5.67 -4.45 -14.49
CA GLN A 181 -5.24 -5.80 -14.08
C GLN A 181 -3.87 -6.17 -14.67
N GLN A 182 -3.65 -5.87 -15.95
CA GLN A 182 -2.36 -6.11 -16.59
C GLN A 182 -1.26 -5.29 -15.92
N ILE A 183 -1.55 -4.03 -15.60
CA ILE A 183 -0.64 -3.15 -14.85
C ILE A 183 -0.39 -3.72 -13.44
N LYS A 184 -1.44 -4.13 -12.71
CA LYS A 184 -1.28 -4.74 -11.36
C LYS A 184 -0.30 -5.92 -11.40
N ARG A 185 -0.49 -6.85 -12.36
CA ARG A 185 0.37 -8.04 -12.53
C ARG A 185 1.81 -7.66 -12.87
N ARG A 186 2.02 -6.73 -13.81
CA ARG A 186 3.35 -6.21 -14.16
C ARG A 186 4.09 -5.66 -12.94
N HIS A 187 3.36 -5.02 -12.03
CA HIS A 187 3.92 -4.35 -10.85
C HIS A 187 4.04 -5.23 -9.59
N ASP A 188 3.59 -6.49 -9.62
CA ASP A 188 3.82 -7.46 -8.52
C ASP A 188 5.33 -7.72 -8.33
N GLY A 189 6.08 -7.61 -9.44
CA GLY A 189 7.54 -7.61 -9.55
C GLY A 189 8.30 -6.63 -8.64
N VAL A 190 7.76 -5.44 -8.43
CA VAL A 190 8.55 -4.23 -8.16
C VAL A 190 9.40 -4.29 -6.90
N VAL A 191 8.87 -4.71 -5.75
CA VAL A 191 9.62 -4.65 -4.47
C VAL A 191 10.90 -5.50 -4.55
N THR A 192 10.79 -6.73 -5.06
CA THR A 192 11.94 -7.63 -5.16
C THR A 192 12.92 -7.16 -6.23
N THR A 193 12.43 -6.59 -7.35
CA THR A 193 13.31 -6.05 -8.39
C THR A 193 14.04 -4.79 -7.94
N VAL A 194 13.41 -3.89 -7.20
CA VAL A 194 14.11 -2.73 -6.60
C VAL A 194 15.14 -3.19 -5.57
N ALA A 195 14.80 -4.16 -4.72
CA ALA A 195 15.76 -4.74 -3.78
C ALA A 195 16.99 -5.33 -4.51
N GLN A 196 16.76 -6.03 -5.62
CA GLN A 196 17.83 -6.54 -6.48
C GLN A 196 18.69 -5.41 -7.07
N GLY A 197 18.08 -4.31 -7.54
CA GLY A 197 18.83 -3.15 -8.05
C GLY A 197 19.72 -2.48 -7.01
N ILE A 198 19.28 -2.46 -5.75
CA ILE A 198 20.09 -1.96 -4.64
C ILE A 198 21.26 -2.91 -4.33
N LEU A 199 21.04 -4.22 -4.42
CA LEU A 199 22.12 -5.21 -4.27
C LEU A 199 23.16 -5.12 -5.40
N GLU A 200 22.72 -4.92 -6.65
CA GLU A 200 23.59 -4.65 -7.81
C GLU A 200 24.48 -3.43 -7.53
N TRP A 201 23.88 -2.33 -7.08
CA TRP A 201 24.58 -1.09 -6.74
C TRP A 201 25.59 -1.27 -5.62
N LYS A 202 25.23 -2.03 -4.56
CA LYS A 202 26.13 -2.35 -3.45
C LYS A 202 27.38 -3.08 -3.92
N ARG A 203 27.20 -4.10 -4.78
CA ARG A 203 28.30 -4.90 -5.35
C ARG A 203 29.21 -4.05 -6.22
N ALA A 204 28.64 -3.16 -7.03
CA ALA A 204 29.40 -2.29 -7.93
C ALA A 204 30.30 -1.28 -7.20
N ARG A 205 29.95 -0.89 -5.96
CA ARG A 205 30.59 0.24 -5.27
C ARG A 205 31.26 -0.07 -3.94
N GLN A 206 31.13 -1.29 -3.43
CA GLN A 206 31.73 -1.73 -2.16
C GLN A 206 31.42 -0.81 -0.96
N ARG A 207 30.36 0.02 -1.03
CA ARG A 207 29.91 0.84 0.10
C ARG A 207 29.00 0.02 1.00
N MET A 208 29.26 0.06 2.30
CA MET A 208 28.45 -0.65 3.30
C MET A 208 27.22 0.12 3.78
N GLN A 209 27.16 1.45 3.60
CA GLN A 209 26.06 2.27 4.13
C GLN A 209 25.33 3.07 3.06
N ILE A 210 24.01 3.06 3.14
CA ILE A 210 23.11 3.94 2.40
C ILE A 210 23.17 5.34 3.03
N ASP A 211 23.23 6.35 2.17
CA ASP A 211 22.91 7.72 2.54
C ASP A 211 21.40 7.89 2.84
N SER A 212 21.08 8.67 3.86
CA SER A 212 19.73 9.11 4.26
C SER A 212 18.81 9.51 3.09
N THR A 213 19.38 9.97 1.98
CA THR A 213 18.71 10.32 0.72
C THR A 213 18.02 9.12 0.05
N ILE A 214 18.70 7.97 -0.09
CA ILE A 214 18.12 6.77 -0.71
C ILE A 214 17.04 6.17 0.20
N GLN A 215 17.23 6.21 1.53
CA GLN A 215 16.18 5.77 2.46
C GLN A 215 14.91 6.60 2.30
N SER A 216 15.05 7.94 2.29
CA SER A 216 13.93 8.85 2.10
C SER A 216 13.27 8.68 0.72
N PHE A 217 14.07 8.37 -0.31
CA PHE A 217 13.55 8.00 -1.61
C PHE A 217 12.68 6.74 -1.55
N LEU A 218 13.19 5.65 -0.98
CA LEU A 218 12.50 4.36 -0.93
C LEU A 218 11.20 4.46 -0.13
N ASP A 219 11.21 5.20 0.98
CA ASP A 219 10.00 5.47 1.76
C ASP A 219 8.93 6.17 0.91
N ARG A 220 9.30 7.23 0.18
CA ARG A 220 8.35 7.94 -0.70
C ARG A 220 7.93 7.08 -1.90
N PHE A 221 8.85 6.29 -2.46
CA PHE A 221 8.59 5.39 -3.58
C PHE A 221 7.56 4.32 -3.22
N TYR A 222 7.79 3.59 -2.13
CA TYR A 222 6.88 2.54 -1.67
C TYR A 222 5.55 3.10 -1.14
N MET A 223 5.56 4.26 -0.47
CA MET A 223 4.32 4.92 -0.05
C MET A 223 3.40 5.22 -1.25
N SER A 224 3.94 5.82 -2.32
CA SER A 224 3.16 6.06 -3.53
C SER A 224 2.74 4.77 -4.23
N ARG A 225 3.58 3.72 -4.20
CA ARG A 225 3.21 2.42 -4.78
C ARG A 225 2.04 1.80 -4.04
N ILE A 226 2.00 1.89 -2.71
CA ILE A 226 0.86 1.45 -1.89
C ILE A 226 -0.39 2.20 -2.36
N GLY A 227 -0.31 3.52 -2.54
CA GLY A 227 -1.45 4.31 -3.04
C GLY A 227 -1.89 3.95 -4.46
N ILE A 228 -0.97 3.71 -5.40
CA ILE A 228 -1.31 3.24 -6.75
C ILE A 228 -2.00 1.88 -6.69
N ARG A 229 -1.49 0.93 -5.90
CA ARG A 229 -2.11 -0.40 -5.74
C ARG A 229 -3.47 -0.33 -5.06
N MET A 230 -3.65 0.59 -4.11
CA MET A 230 -4.93 0.82 -3.44
C MET A 230 -6.00 1.26 -4.44
N LEU A 231 -5.69 2.29 -5.25
CA LEU A 231 -6.60 2.81 -6.27
C LEU A 231 -6.95 1.77 -7.35
N ILE A 232 -5.93 1.07 -7.87
CA ILE A 232 -6.10 0.02 -8.86
C ILE A 232 -6.92 -1.15 -8.30
N GLY A 233 -6.57 -1.62 -7.10
CA GLY A 233 -7.25 -2.74 -6.44
C GLY A 233 -8.71 -2.42 -6.15
N GLN A 234 -9.00 -1.22 -5.65
CA GLN A 234 -10.36 -0.76 -5.39
C GLN A 234 -11.21 -0.76 -6.67
N HIS A 235 -10.68 -0.21 -7.76
CA HIS A 235 -11.43 -0.14 -9.01
C HIS A 235 -11.70 -1.51 -9.63
N ILE A 236 -10.69 -2.40 -9.63
CA ILE A 236 -10.85 -3.77 -10.14
C ILE A 236 -11.92 -4.51 -9.32
N ALA A 237 -11.83 -4.48 -7.99
CA ALA A 237 -12.76 -5.18 -7.12
C ALA A 237 -14.21 -4.67 -7.25
N LEU A 238 -14.40 -3.36 -7.47
CA LEU A 238 -15.72 -2.78 -7.72
C LEU A 238 -16.27 -3.15 -9.10
N THR A 239 -15.43 -3.19 -10.14
CA THR A 239 -15.85 -3.50 -11.52
C THR A 239 -16.12 -5.00 -11.72
N GLU A 240 -15.27 -5.87 -11.17
CA GLU A 240 -15.43 -7.33 -11.26
C GLU A 240 -16.46 -7.89 -10.30
N GLN A 241 -16.97 -7.06 -9.38
CA GLN A 241 -17.94 -7.48 -8.38
C GLN A 241 -17.41 -8.64 -7.50
N THR A 242 -16.09 -8.70 -7.28
CA THR A 242 -15.39 -9.80 -6.60
C THR A 242 -16.01 -10.15 -5.25
N HIS A 243 -16.55 -9.16 -4.55
CA HIS A 243 -17.18 -9.31 -3.24
C HIS A 243 -18.68 -8.95 -3.22
N VAL A 244 -19.39 -8.96 -4.35
CA VAL A 244 -20.82 -8.54 -4.40
C VAL A 244 -21.75 -9.33 -3.48
N LYS A 245 -21.33 -10.50 -3.00
CA LYS A 245 -22.10 -11.29 -2.02
C LYS A 245 -21.81 -10.94 -0.56
N HIS A 246 -20.78 -10.14 -0.26
CA HIS A 246 -20.40 -9.85 1.11
C HIS A 246 -20.81 -8.42 1.52
N PRO A 247 -21.83 -8.26 2.40
CA PRO A 247 -22.43 -6.94 2.69
C PRO A 247 -21.48 -5.95 3.36
N ASN A 248 -20.36 -6.44 3.90
CA ASN A 248 -19.37 -5.60 4.58
C ASN A 248 -18.25 -5.11 3.67
N TYR A 249 -18.17 -5.53 2.41
CA TYR A 249 -17.07 -5.16 1.50
C TYR A 249 -17.49 -4.08 0.50
N VAL A 250 -16.63 -3.07 0.37
CA VAL A 250 -16.69 -2.04 -0.65
C VAL A 250 -15.37 -2.07 -1.42
N GLY A 251 -15.35 -2.79 -2.54
CA GLY A 251 -14.13 -3.10 -3.26
C GLY A 251 -13.20 -3.96 -2.39
N ILE A 252 -12.01 -3.46 -2.09
CA ILE A 252 -11.01 -4.14 -1.22
C ILE A 252 -11.12 -3.73 0.26
N ILE A 253 -12.00 -2.77 0.58
CA ILE A 253 -12.17 -2.25 1.94
C ILE A 253 -13.30 -3.02 2.62
N CYS A 254 -13.04 -3.54 3.83
CA CYS A 254 -14.08 -4.15 4.66
C CYS A 254 -14.48 -3.17 5.76
N THR A 255 -15.77 -2.82 5.80
CA THR A 255 -16.38 -1.91 6.78
C THR A 255 -16.44 -2.50 8.19
N LYS A 256 -16.41 -3.83 8.28
CA LYS A 256 -16.40 -4.60 9.54
C LYS A 256 -15.30 -5.66 9.47
N THR A 257 -14.05 -5.22 9.39
CA THR A 257 -12.88 -6.10 9.46
C THR A 257 -12.77 -6.64 10.88
N ASN A 258 -12.91 -7.95 11.06
CA ASN A 258 -12.65 -8.61 12.34
C ASN A 258 -11.13 -8.77 12.53
N VAL A 259 -10.56 -8.09 13.52
CA VAL A 259 -9.11 -8.14 13.76
C VAL A 259 -8.65 -9.51 14.23
N ARG A 260 -9.50 -10.22 15.00
CA ARG A 260 -9.15 -11.54 15.52
C ARG A 260 -8.98 -12.54 14.38
N ASP A 261 -9.91 -12.59 13.44
CA ASP A 261 -9.88 -13.54 12.33
C ASP A 261 -8.65 -13.32 11.45
N ILE A 262 -8.35 -12.05 11.13
CA ILE A 262 -7.16 -11.69 10.34
C ILE A 262 -5.86 -12.01 11.11
N ALA A 263 -5.84 -11.82 12.43
CA ALA A 263 -4.69 -12.18 13.24
C ALA A 263 -4.48 -13.69 13.32
N LEU A 264 -5.55 -14.48 13.47
CA LEU A 264 -5.46 -15.94 13.47
C LEU A 264 -4.90 -16.47 12.15
N GLU A 265 -5.44 -15.99 11.02
CA GLU A 265 -4.95 -16.37 9.68
C GLU A 265 -3.47 -15.99 9.50
N ALA A 266 -3.07 -14.79 9.91
CA ALA A 266 -1.68 -14.35 9.83
C ALA A 266 -0.74 -15.19 10.73
N ILE A 267 -1.21 -15.61 11.91
CA ILE A 267 -0.49 -16.50 12.83
C ILE A 267 -0.27 -17.86 12.17
N GLU A 268 -1.32 -18.49 11.64
CA GLU A 268 -1.24 -19.80 10.99
C GLU A 268 -0.27 -19.76 9.79
N ASN A 269 -0.39 -18.74 8.95
CA ASN A 269 0.50 -18.56 7.80
C ASN A 269 1.97 -18.34 8.22
N ALA A 270 2.23 -17.53 9.25
CA ALA A 270 3.59 -17.29 9.74
C ALA A 270 4.20 -18.55 10.39
N ARG A 271 3.39 -19.33 11.12
CA ARG A 271 3.78 -20.61 11.73
C ARG A 271 4.14 -21.64 10.67
N PHE A 272 3.31 -21.78 9.64
CA PHE A 272 3.56 -22.69 8.52
C PHE A 272 4.88 -22.37 7.81
N VAL A 273 5.14 -21.09 7.48
CA VAL A 273 6.40 -20.68 6.82
C VAL A 273 7.60 -20.92 7.73
N CYS A 274 7.43 -20.76 9.05
CA CYS A 274 8.48 -21.04 10.02
C CYS A 274 8.81 -22.55 10.10
N GLU A 275 7.80 -23.41 10.09
CA GLU A 275 7.95 -24.88 10.07
C GLU A 275 8.68 -25.34 8.81
N ASP A 276 8.23 -24.90 7.64
CA ASP A 276 8.81 -25.28 6.34
C ASP A 276 10.27 -24.83 6.23
N TYR A 277 10.60 -23.61 6.68
CA TYR A 277 11.95 -23.07 6.53
C TYR A 277 12.98 -23.71 7.46
N TYR A 278 12.62 -23.96 8.73
CA TYR A 278 13.53 -24.53 9.72
C TYR A 278 13.42 -26.07 9.83
N GLY A 279 12.48 -26.69 9.10
CA GLY A 279 12.24 -28.13 9.18
C GLY A 279 11.71 -28.58 10.54
N LEU A 280 10.93 -27.73 11.21
CA LEU A 280 10.41 -28.00 12.56
C LEU A 280 9.20 -28.93 12.49
N PHE A 281 9.06 -29.82 13.47
CA PHE A 281 7.83 -30.58 13.67
C PHE A 281 6.69 -29.69 14.19
N GLU A 282 7.00 -28.73 15.08
CA GLU A 282 6.07 -27.73 15.59
C GLU A 282 6.76 -26.36 15.70
N SER A 283 6.18 -25.32 15.09
CA SER A 283 6.62 -23.93 15.24
C SER A 283 6.33 -23.36 16.64
N PRO A 284 7.03 -22.28 17.06
CA PRO A 284 6.72 -21.60 18.32
C PRO A 284 5.24 -21.24 18.42
N LYS A 285 4.63 -21.59 19.55
CA LYS A 285 3.22 -21.31 19.81
C LYS A 285 2.99 -19.81 19.88
N VAL A 286 1.86 -19.37 19.32
CA VAL A 286 1.45 -17.96 19.37
C VAL A 286 0.14 -17.84 20.14
N GLN A 287 0.15 -17.06 21.23
CA GLN A 287 -1.03 -16.77 22.02
C GLN A 287 -1.67 -15.46 21.56
N LEU A 288 -2.90 -15.54 21.07
CA LEU A 288 -3.70 -14.36 20.71
C LEU A 288 -4.63 -13.96 21.86
N VAL A 289 -4.47 -12.73 22.35
CA VAL A 289 -5.35 -12.05 23.29
C VAL A 289 -6.07 -10.94 22.53
N CYS A 290 -7.26 -11.23 22.03
CA CYS A 290 -8.09 -10.30 21.28
C CYS A 290 -9.56 -10.50 21.63
N LYS A 291 -10.31 -9.40 21.73
CA LYS A 291 -11.77 -9.43 21.86
C LYS A 291 -12.38 -10.02 20.58
N GLU A 292 -13.39 -10.89 20.71
CA GLU A 292 -13.94 -11.64 19.56
C GLU A 292 -14.70 -10.76 18.56
N ASP A 293 -15.34 -9.70 19.04
CA ASP A 293 -16.22 -8.81 18.28
C ASP A 293 -15.54 -7.47 17.90
N LEU A 294 -14.20 -7.42 17.91
CA LEU A 294 -13.46 -6.21 17.54
C LEU A 294 -13.48 -6.00 16.02
N ASN A 295 -14.38 -5.12 15.59
CA ASN A 295 -14.61 -4.80 14.19
C ASN A 295 -14.36 -3.30 13.91
N PHE A 296 -13.69 -3.02 12.80
CA PHE A 296 -13.52 -1.65 12.30
C PHE A 296 -13.33 -1.62 10.78
N MET A 297 -13.41 -0.43 10.20
CA MET A 297 -13.24 -0.25 8.76
C MET A 297 -11.74 -0.24 8.41
N TYR A 298 -11.30 -1.20 7.61
CA TYR A 298 -9.91 -1.30 7.18
C TYR A 298 -9.77 -2.09 5.88
N VAL A 299 -8.54 -2.22 5.38
CA VAL A 299 -8.20 -3.09 4.25
C VAL A 299 -7.62 -4.39 4.82
N PRO A 300 -8.37 -5.52 4.81
CA PRO A 300 -7.93 -6.77 5.43
C PRO A 300 -6.57 -7.25 4.92
N GLY A 301 -6.32 -7.15 3.60
CA GLY A 301 -5.04 -7.54 3.01
C GLY A 301 -3.85 -6.72 3.50
N HIS A 302 -4.03 -5.44 3.82
CA HIS A 302 -2.95 -4.62 4.41
C HIS A 302 -2.66 -5.05 5.85
N LEU A 303 -3.71 -5.31 6.64
CA LEU A 303 -3.56 -5.78 8.02
C LEU A 303 -2.89 -7.15 8.08
N SER A 304 -3.38 -8.10 7.28
CA SER A 304 -2.81 -9.44 7.16
C SER A 304 -1.32 -9.39 6.80
N HIS A 305 -0.94 -8.57 5.81
CA HIS A 305 0.46 -8.40 5.43
C HIS A 305 1.35 -7.88 6.56
N MET A 306 0.90 -6.84 7.29
CA MET A 306 1.66 -6.28 8.41
C MET A 306 1.82 -7.29 9.56
N LEU A 307 0.76 -8.02 9.89
CA LEU A 307 0.80 -9.06 10.92
C LEU A 307 1.69 -10.23 10.51
N PHE A 308 1.55 -10.72 9.28
CA PHE A 308 2.38 -11.80 8.75
C PHE A 308 3.87 -11.45 8.79
N GLU A 309 4.27 -10.27 8.28
CA GLU A 309 5.69 -9.89 8.26
C GLU A 309 6.27 -9.68 9.66
N THR A 310 5.50 -9.14 10.61
CA THR A 310 5.95 -8.95 11.99
C THR A 310 6.03 -10.28 12.75
N LEU A 311 5.02 -11.13 12.62
CA LEU A 311 5.01 -12.47 13.22
C LEU A 311 6.14 -13.35 12.69
N LYS A 312 6.37 -13.34 11.37
CA LYS A 312 7.48 -14.06 10.74
C LYS A 312 8.83 -13.67 11.35
N ASN A 313 9.07 -12.37 11.56
CA ASN A 313 10.31 -11.89 12.20
C ASN A 313 10.43 -12.33 13.66
N SER A 314 9.33 -12.26 14.44
CA SER A 314 9.30 -12.71 15.83
C SER A 314 9.54 -14.21 15.95
N LEU A 315 8.86 -15.04 15.14
CA LEU A 315 9.04 -16.50 15.13
C LEU A 315 10.46 -16.89 14.74
N ARG A 316 11.01 -16.25 13.70
CA ARG A 316 12.41 -16.40 13.31
C ARG A 316 13.36 -16.11 14.47
N ALA A 317 13.20 -14.98 15.14
CA ALA A 317 14.06 -14.59 16.26
C ALA A 317 13.98 -15.61 17.42
N VAL A 318 12.78 -16.12 17.72
CA VAL A 318 12.59 -17.15 18.76
C VAL A 318 13.30 -18.45 18.41
N VAL A 319 13.18 -18.94 17.17
CA VAL A 319 13.83 -20.17 16.73
C VAL A 319 15.35 -20.01 16.70
N GLU A 320 15.86 -18.91 16.14
CA GLU A 320 17.30 -18.64 16.04
C GLU A 320 17.96 -18.46 17.42
N ALA A 321 17.28 -17.83 18.38
CA ALA A 321 17.83 -17.61 19.72
C ALA A 321 17.86 -18.89 20.58
N HIS A 322 16.96 -19.84 20.35
CA HIS A 322 16.80 -21.04 21.16
C HIS A 322 17.35 -22.32 20.53
N GLY A 323 17.65 -22.29 19.24
CA GLY A 323 18.05 -23.45 18.45
C GLY A 323 16.84 -24.22 17.92
N ALA A 324 16.96 -24.70 16.69
CA ALA A 324 15.90 -25.47 16.01
C ALA A 324 15.64 -26.85 16.65
N ASP A 325 16.62 -27.38 17.40
CA ASP A 325 16.56 -28.69 18.05
C ASP A 325 15.80 -28.67 19.39
N LYS A 326 15.27 -27.51 19.81
CA LYS A 326 14.59 -27.38 21.09
C LYS A 326 13.18 -27.95 21.03
N ASP A 327 12.83 -28.78 22.02
CA ASP A 327 11.49 -29.39 22.12
C ASP A 327 10.37 -28.36 22.34
N GLU A 328 10.63 -27.30 23.11
CA GLU A 328 9.64 -26.26 23.42
C GLU A 328 10.22 -24.84 23.30
N PHE A 329 9.54 -24.02 22.49
CA PHE A 329 9.84 -22.61 22.33
C PHE A 329 9.00 -21.73 23.26
N PRO A 330 9.51 -20.56 23.70
CA PRO A 330 8.70 -19.58 24.41
C PRO A 330 7.53 -19.09 23.53
N VAL A 331 6.40 -18.84 24.16
CA VAL A 331 5.15 -18.46 23.48
C VAL A 331 5.22 -17.00 23.06
N THR A 332 5.13 -16.74 21.75
CA THR A 332 4.97 -15.38 21.23
C THR A 332 3.56 -14.87 21.53
N LYS A 333 3.42 -13.66 22.06
CA LYS A 333 2.11 -13.11 22.47
C LYS A 333 1.67 -12.01 21.51
N VAL A 334 0.44 -12.13 21.02
CA VAL A 334 -0.24 -11.10 20.23
C VAL A 334 -1.38 -10.54 21.07
N ILE A 335 -1.33 -9.26 21.40
CA ILE A 335 -2.32 -8.59 22.24
C ILE A 335 -2.95 -7.47 21.44
N VAL A 336 -4.27 -7.50 21.30
CA VAL A 336 -5.05 -6.48 20.59
C VAL A 336 -5.83 -5.65 21.60
N ALA A 337 -5.54 -4.36 21.62
CA ALA A 337 -6.21 -3.37 22.46
C ALA A 337 -7.08 -2.44 21.62
N GLU A 338 -8.35 -2.31 22.01
CA GLU A 338 -9.31 -1.39 21.42
C GLU A 338 -9.32 -0.06 22.19
N GLY A 339 -8.86 1.01 21.54
CA GLY A 339 -8.97 2.38 22.04
C GLY A 339 -10.12 3.17 21.39
N LYS A 340 -10.30 4.40 21.85
CA LYS A 340 -11.26 5.35 21.26
C LYS A 340 -10.81 5.83 19.88
N GLU A 341 -9.53 6.16 19.75
CA GLU A 341 -8.94 6.73 18.53
C GLU A 341 -8.18 5.66 17.72
N ASP A 342 -7.52 4.73 18.42
CA ASP A 342 -6.65 3.74 17.80
C ASP A 342 -7.01 2.31 18.19
N ILE A 343 -6.74 1.39 17.27
CA ILE A 343 -6.57 -0.03 17.58
C ILE A 343 -5.07 -0.30 17.62
N THR A 344 -4.59 -0.88 18.72
CA THR A 344 -3.17 -1.20 18.90
C THR A 344 -2.98 -2.71 18.97
N ILE A 345 -2.09 -3.23 18.15
CA ILE A 345 -1.68 -4.63 18.18
C ILE A 345 -0.24 -4.70 18.67
N LYS A 346 -0.02 -5.40 19.78
CA LYS A 346 1.30 -5.65 20.36
C LYS A 346 1.70 -7.09 20.06
N ILE A 347 2.86 -7.29 19.44
CA ILE A 347 3.48 -8.60 19.25
C ILE A 347 4.73 -8.63 20.12
N SER A 348 4.83 -9.63 20.99
CA SER A 348 5.88 -9.76 21.99
C SER A 348 6.53 -11.13 21.88
N ASP A 349 7.83 -11.12 21.61
CA ASP A 349 8.66 -12.33 21.51
C ASP A 349 9.75 -12.37 22.58
N GLU A 350 10.28 -13.56 22.82
CA GLU A 350 11.47 -13.80 23.65
C GLU A 350 12.65 -14.22 22.75
N GLY A 351 12.79 -13.58 21.59
CA GLY A 351 13.79 -13.93 20.57
C GLY A 351 15.21 -13.39 20.83
N GLY A 352 15.59 -13.14 22.09
CA GLY A 352 16.91 -12.62 22.46
C GLY A 352 17.09 -11.11 22.27
N GLY A 353 16.17 -10.43 21.58
CA GLY A 353 16.16 -8.97 21.44
C GLY A 353 17.20 -8.41 20.47
N ILE A 354 17.21 -7.09 20.34
CA ILE A 354 18.01 -6.33 19.37
C ILE A 354 18.85 -5.29 20.13
N PRO A 355 20.17 -5.26 19.92
CA PRO A 355 21.05 -4.26 20.54
C PRO A 355 20.59 -2.83 20.24
N ARG A 356 20.70 -1.93 21.23
CA ARG A 356 20.24 -0.53 21.07
C ARG A 356 20.88 0.21 19.90
N SER A 357 22.14 -0.11 19.58
CA SER A 357 22.86 0.45 18.43
C SER A 357 22.28 0.03 17.07
N SER A 358 21.62 -1.12 17.01
CA SER A 358 21.04 -1.70 15.78
C SER A 358 19.58 -1.30 15.56
N ILE A 359 18.88 -0.79 16.56
CA ILE A 359 17.46 -0.39 16.46
C ILE A 359 17.19 0.61 15.33
N PRO A 360 18.01 1.66 15.09
CA PRO A 360 17.77 2.54 13.95
C PRO A 360 17.92 1.83 12.60
N LEU A 361 18.77 0.81 12.55
CA LEU A 361 19.11 0.09 11.32
C LEU A 361 17.99 -0.83 10.84
N VAL A 362 17.16 -1.37 11.75
CA VAL A 362 16.03 -2.27 11.38
C VAL A 362 14.98 -1.61 10.49
N TRP A 363 14.98 -0.28 10.42
CA TRP A 363 14.09 0.51 9.56
C TRP A 363 14.70 0.82 8.20
N THR A 364 15.96 0.44 7.95
CA THR A 364 16.65 0.71 6.69
C THR A 364 16.52 -0.47 5.74
N TYR A 365 16.27 -0.20 4.46
CA TYR A 365 15.99 -1.22 3.46
C TYR A 365 17.16 -2.16 3.12
N MET A 366 18.39 -1.85 3.55
CA MET A 366 19.58 -2.68 3.33
C MET A 366 20.09 -3.39 4.59
N TYR A 367 19.43 -3.19 5.74
CA TYR A 367 19.78 -3.93 6.94
C TYR A 367 19.03 -5.27 6.94
N THR A 368 19.80 -6.34 6.91
CA THR A 368 19.30 -7.71 7.07
C THR A 368 20.25 -8.46 7.99
N THR A 369 19.69 -9.30 8.85
CA THR A 369 20.44 -10.20 9.74
C THR A 369 20.79 -11.52 9.06
N VAL A 370 20.48 -11.68 7.77
CA VAL A 370 20.77 -12.89 6.99
C VAL A 370 22.10 -12.72 6.26
N GLU A 371 23.01 -13.69 6.39
CA GLU A 371 24.34 -13.65 5.76
C GLU A 371 24.28 -13.81 4.23
N GLN A 372 23.31 -14.56 3.71
CA GLN A 372 23.09 -14.76 2.27
C GLN A 372 21.65 -14.43 1.89
N THR A 373 21.46 -13.40 1.07
CA THR A 373 20.16 -13.14 0.42
C THR A 373 19.82 -14.32 -0.50
N PRO A 374 18.66 -14.98 -0.32
CA PRO A 374 18.29 -16.11 -1.18
C PRO A 374 18.24 -15.67 -2.64
N ASN A 375 18.76 -16.50 -3.54
CA ASN A 375 18.65 -16.27 -4.98
C ASN A 375 17.16 -16.28 -5.36
N LEU A 376 16.68 -15.17 -5.91
CA LEU A 376 15.36 -15.11 -6.52
C LEU A 376 15.43 -15.90 -7.82
N ASP A 377 14.78 -17.06 -7.87
CA ASP A 377 14.57 -17.76 -9.13
C ASP A 377 13.83 -16.81 -10.10
N PRO A 378 14.30 -16.59 -11.34
CA PRO A 378 13.57 -15.79 -12.32
C PRO A 378 12.17 -16.32 -12.65
N ASP A 379 11.88 -17.61 -12.42
CA ASP A 379 10.56 -18.24 -12.62
C ASP A 379 9.68 -18.24 -11.34
N PHE A 380 10.01 -17.43 -10.34
CA PHE A 380 9.20 -17.27 -9.13
C PHE A 380 7.85 -16.61 -9.47
N ASP A 381 6.87 -17.44 -9.83
CA ASP A 381 5.53 -16.99 -10.16
C ASP A 381 4.90 -16.39 -8.89
N LYS A 382 4.62 -15.08 -8.95
CA LYS A 382 4.26 -14.24 -7.81
C LYS A 382 2.78 -14.38 -7.44
N ASN A 383 2.31 -15.60 -7.25
CA ASN A 383 1.02 -15.86 -6.62
C ASN A 383 1.21 -16.96 -5.57
N ASP A 384 1.03 -16.57 -4.32
CA ASP A 384 0.86 -17.39 -3.13
C ASP A 384 2.00 -18.32 -2.67
N PHE A 385 2.33 -18.18 -1.39
CA PHE A 385 2.87 -19.21 -0.50
C PHE A 385 4.36 -19.59 -0.48
N LYS A 386 5.25 -18.95 -1.24
CA LYS A 386 6.72 -19.13 -1.03
C LYS A 386 7.45 -17.82 -0.77
N ALA A 387 6.96 -16.98 0.15
CA ALA A 387 7.78 -15.86 0.61
C ALA A 387 8.97 -16.42 1.42
N PRO A 388 10.23 -16.07 1.11
CA PRO A 388 11.36 -16.54 1.90
C PRO A 388 11.23 -16.02 3.34
N MET A 389 11.54 -16.89 4.33
CA MET A 389 11.43 -16.59 5.77
C MET A 389 12.16 -15.30 6.15
N ALA A 390 13.29 -15.03 5.49
CA ALA A 390 14.00 -13.77 5.55
C ALA A 390 14.78 -13.54 4.24
N GLY A 391 15.27 -12.32 4.02
CA GLY A 391 16.14 -12.08 2.87
C GLY A 391 16.47 -10.62 2.61
N PHE A 392 15.49 -9.83 2.17
CA PHE A 392 15.79 -8.50 1.63
C PHE A 392 15.87 -7.38 2.68
N GLY A 393 15.34 -7.56 3.89
CA GLY A 393 15.27 -6.49 4.89
C GLY A 393 14.13 -5.48 4.68
N TYR A 394 13.17 -5.78 3.79
CA TYR A 394 12.07 -4.87 3.43
C TYR A 394 10.81 -5.03 4.30
N GLY A 395 10.68 -6.14 5.04
CA GLY A 395 9.45 -6.47 5.76
C GLY A 395 9.01 -5.41 6.77
N LEU A 396 9.88 -5.04 7.72
CA LEU A 396 9.57 -4.03 8.74
C LEU A 396 9.39 -2.61 8.17
N PRO A 397 10.29 -2.09 7.31
CA PRO A 397 10.11 -0.77 6.72
C PRO A 397 8.81 -0.66 5.90
N VAL A 398 8.50 -1.66 5.07
CA VAL A 398 7.28 -1.66 4.24
C VAL A 398 6.02 -1.80 5.10
N SER A 399 6.03 -2.66 6.12
CA SER A 399 4.90 -2.79 7.07
C SER A 399 4.62 -1.47 7.78
N ARG A 400 5.67 -0.72 8.14
CA ARG A 400 5.52 0.62 8.71
C ARG A 400 4.88 1.60 7.73
N LEU A 401 5.22 1.56 6.45
CA LEU A 401 4.58 2.39 5.44
C LEU A 401 3.09 2.05 5.27
N TYR A 402 2.72 0.76 5.29
CA TYR A 402 1.31 0.34 5.27
C TYR A 402 0.52 0.90 6.46
N ALA A 403 1.10 0.86 7.67
CA ALA A 403 0.47 1.44 8.86
C ALA A 403 0.29 2.96 8.71
N ARG A 404 1.35 3.65 8.28
CA ARG A 404 1.38 5.11 8.09
C ARG A 404 0.45 5.61 6.99
N TYR A 405 0.21 4.81 5.97
CA TYR A 405 -0.62 5.19 4.83
C TYR A 405 -2.03 5.65 5.25
N PHE A 406 -2.61 5.04 6.29
CA PHE A 406 -3.92 5.42 6.85
C PHE A 406 -3.84 6.09 8.24
N GLY A 407 -2.71 6.68 8.60
CA GLY A 407 -2.58 7.43 9.85
C GLY A 407 -2.25 6.60 11.08
N GLY A 408 -1.90 5.33 10.90
CA GLY A 408 -1.30 4.49 11.93
C GLY A 408 0.23 4.63 11.99
N ASP A 409 0.91 3.82 12.80
CA ASP A 409 2.38 3.73 12.81
C ASP A 409 2.81 2.34 13.28
N LEU A 410 4.04 1.97 12.99
CA LEU A 410 4.66 0.75 13.50
C LEU A 410 5.93 1.14 14.29
N LYS A 411 5.95 0.77 15.56
CA LYS A 411 7.04 1.03 16.50
C LYS A 411 7.59 -0.27 17.05
N LEU A 412 8.84 -0.24 17.49
CA LEU A 412 9.53 -1.40 18.03
C LEU A 412 10.32 -0.97 19.26
N ILE A 413 10.22 -1.77 20.32
CA ILE A 413 11.00 -1.64 21.55
C ILE A 413 11.62 -3.00 21.82
N SER A 414 12.94 -3.06 21.98
CA SER A 414 13.64 -4.32 22.21
C SER A 414 14.49 -4.26 23.47
N MET A 415 14.60 -5.42 24.13
CA MET A 415 15.43 -5.65 25.29
C MET A 415 16.47 -6.71 24.92
N GLU A 416 17.67 -6.27 24.59
CA GLU A 416 18.81 -7.13 24.29
C GLU A 416 19.05 -8.14 25.42
N GLY A 417 19.18 -9.42 25.06
CA GLY A 417 19.27 -10.55 25.98
C GLY A 417 17.92 -11.14 26.42
N TYR A 418 16.78 -10.57 26.00
CA TYR A 418 15.45 -11.08 26.33
C TYR A 418 14.54 -11.23 25.11
N GLY A 419 14.14 -10.12 24.47
CA GLY A 419 13.06 -10.18 23.48
C GLY A 419 12.66 -8.83 22.91
N THR A 420 11.69 -8.85 22.00
CA THR A 420 11.23 -7.66 21.27
C THR A 420 9.71 -7.49 21.33
N ASP A 421 9.29 -6.24 21.54
CA ASP A 421 7.90 -5.81 21.44
C ASP A 421 7.71 -4.93 20.19
N VAL A 422 6.80 -5.33 19.32
CA VAL A 422 6.34 -4.56 18.16
C VAL A 422 4.95 -4.01 18.43
N TYR A 423 4.76 -2.71 18.22
CA TYR A 423 3.50 -1.99 18.39
C TYR A 423 3.01 -1.49 17.04
N LEU A 424 1.89 -2.04 16.56
CA LEU A 424 1.18 -1.58 15.38
C LEU A 424 -0.04 -0.76 15.81
N HIS A 425 -0.01 0.54 15.52
CA HIS A 425 -1.12 1.45 15.76
C HIS A 425 -1.91 1.63 14.46
N LEU A 426 -3.24 1.48 14.53
CA LEU A 426 -4.16 1.63 13.40
C LEU A 426 -5.20 2.69 13.75
N ASN A 427 -5.36 3.69 12.87
CA ASN A 427 -6.33 4.76 13.06
C ASN A 427 -7.77 4.25 12.83
N ARG A 428 -8.63 4.41 13.84
CA ARG A 428 -10.03 3.99 13.79
C ARG A 428 -10.94 4.93 13.02
N LEU A 429 -10.60 6.23 12.97
CA LEU A 429 -11.48 7.27 12.43
C LEU A 429 -11.58 7.23 10.90
N SER A 430 -10.61 6.58 10.24
CA SER A 430 -10.50 6.41 8.78
C SER A 430 -10.65 7.72 7.98
N SER A 431 -10.49 8.87 8.64
CA SER A 431 -10.62 10.22 8.09
C SER A 431 -9.29 10.80 7.62
N SER A 432 -8.16 10.17 7.99
CA SER A 432 -6.84 10.61 7.56
C SER A 432 -6.68 10.48 6.05
N SER A 433 -6.17 11.55 5.42
CA SER A 433 -5.76 11.51 4.02
C SER A 433 -4.49 10.68 3.84
N GLU A 434 -4.38 10.00 2.70
CA GLU A 434 -3.14 9.33 2.33
C GLU A 434 -1.99 10.34 2.16
N PRO A 435 -0.75 9.97 2.53
CA PRO A 435 0.44 10.78 2.26
C PRO A 435 0.87 10.66 0.79
N LEU A 436 0.69 11.74 0.03
CA LEU A 436 1.15 11.90 -1.35
C LEU A 436 2.39 12.79 -1.48
N GLN A 437 3.25 12.40 -2.40
CA GLN A 437 4.48 13.10 -2.74
C GLN A 437 4.28 14.54 -3.20
#